data_AF-A0AAJ1HV15-F1
#
_entry.id   AF-A0AAJ1HV15-F1
#
_cell.length_a   1.000
_cell.length_b   1.000
_cell.length_c   1.000
_cell.angle_alpha   90.00
_cell.angle_beta   90.00
_cell.angle_gamma   90.00
#
_symmetry.space_group_name_H-M   'P 1'
#
loop_
_entity.id
_entity.type
_entity.pdbx_description
1 polymer ?
#
loop_
_entity_poly.entity_id
_entity_poly.type
_entity_poly.pdbx_seq_one_letter_code
_entity_poly.pdbx_strand_id
1 'polypeptide(L)'
;MESPYQSLDDNWQWYEQNYMFEFRNKDLLDGTVKPEDQERYDLFKQQVIKYRGSDDILEHDKRTPQWYRTDRKIVRWLKEAWKKNKDIRWVKEHAKVSESTYDRHLFLSENVSALHNKIRARNRHKKTFDKKVTVCIDMQTYKRYEFDSRTDCDHYFDWPTGTASQMISTKKHYHHRYWIFDKEDEEKVHGKV
;
A
#
# COMPACT_ATOMS: atom_id res chain seq x y z
N MET A 1 4.62 13.86 37.41
CA MET A 1 3.80 12.67 37.73
C MET A 1 3.75 11.85 36.46
N GLU A 2 4.44 10.70 36.44
CA GLU A 2 4.36 9.77 35.32
C GLU A 2 2.94 9.20 35.28
N SER A 3 2.28 9.31 34.12
CA SER A 3 0.92 8.80 33.92
C SER A 3 0.89 7.29 34.21
N PRO A 4 -0.05 6.77 35.01
CA PRO A 4 -0.07 5.37 35.45
C PRO A 4 -0.39 4.36 34.34
N TYR A 5 -0.42 4.77 33.07
CA TYR A 5 -0.83 3.95 31.93
C TYR A 5 0.19 4.00 30.77
N GLN A 6 1.46 3.73 31.07
CA GLN A 6 2.52 3.80 30.07
C GLN A 6 2.87 2.44 29.44
N SER A 7 2.35 1.32 29.92
CA SER A 7 2.61 0.00 29.32
C SER A 7 1.66 -0.33 28.16
N LEU A 8 2.04 -1.30 27.32
CA LEU A 8 1.16 -1.81 26.26
C LEU A 8 -0.14 -2.37 26.85
N ASP A 9 -0.04 -3.11 27.96
CA ASP A 9 -1.16 -3.75 28.66
C ASP A 9 -2.17 -2.71 29.16
N ASP A 10 -1.68 -1.65 29.78
CA ASP A 10 -2.49 -0.55 30.31
C ASP A 10 -3.27 0.17 29.21
N ASN A 11 -2.59 0.46 28.10
CA ASN A 11 -3.23 1.12 26.96
C ASN A 11 -4.18 0.15 26.26
N TRP A 12 -3.82 -1.12 26.12
CA TRP A 12 -4.66 -2.14 25.51
C TRP A 12 -5.98 -2.32 26.27
N GLN A 13 -5.91 -2.50 27.59
CA GLN A 13 -7.11 -2.63 28.43
C GLN A 13 -7.97 -1.37 28.36
N TRP A 14 -7.33 -0.20 28.40
CA TRP A 14 -8.05 1.07 28.33
C TRP A 14 -8.76 1.26 26.97
N TYR A 15 -8.11 0.91 25.85
CA TYR A 15 -8.73 0.95 24.52
C TYR A 15 -9.86 -0.07 24.37
N GLU A 16 -9.68 -1.30 24.87
CA GLU A 16 -10.72 -2.32 24.85
C GLU A 16 -11.96 -1.87 25.62
N GLN A 17 -11.79 -1.20 26.77
CA GLN A 17 -12.90 -0.72 27.61
C GLN A 17 -13.62 0.50 27.02
N ASN A 18 -12.89 1.52 26.58
CA ASN A 18 -13.47 2.80 26.17
C ASN A 18 -13.90 2.83 24.70
N TYR A 19 -13.25 2.00 23.88
CA TYR A 19 -13.44 1.96 22.43
C TYR A 19 -13.82 0.57 21.96
N MET A 20 -14.51 -0.22 22.80
CA MET A 20 -14.86 -1.63 22.52
C MET A 20 -15.52 -1.84 21.15
N PHE A 21 -16.34 -0.89 20.68
CA PHE A 21 -16.94 -0.95 19.35
C PHE A 21 -15.90 -0.81 18.23
N GLU A 22 -15.00 0.17 18.34
CA GLU A 22 -13.88 0.38 17.41
C GLU A 22 -12.90 -0.80 17.48
N PHE A 23 -12.55 -1.25 18.68
CA PHE A 23 -11.73 -2.43 18.93
C PHE A 23 -12.33 -3.71 18.30
N ARG A 24 -13.67 -3.83 18.28
CA ARG A 24 -14.40 -4.96 17.66
C ARG A 24 -14.66 -4.79 16.18
N ASN A 25 -14.68 -3.57 15.64
CA ASN A 25 -15.10 -3.33 14.25
C ASN A 25 -14.13 -2.57 13.34
N LYS A 26 -13.01 -2.02 13.84
CA LYS A 26 -11.95 -1.30 13.10
C LYS A 26 -10.55 -1.90 13.32
N ASP A 27 -9.60 -1.59 12.44
CA ASP A 27 -8.17 -1.85 12.72
C ASP A 27 -7.77 -1.06 13.97
N LEU A 28 -6.94 -1.65 14.83
CA LEU A 28 -6.37 -0.97 16.00
C LEU A 28 -5.51 0.23 15.60
N LEU A 29 -5.07 0.29 14.33
CA LEU A 29 -4.33 1.43 13.78
C LEU A 29 -5.23 2.44 13.05
N ASP A 30 -6.52 2.15 12.87
CA ASP A 30 -7.50 2.99 12.14
C ASP A 30 -8.82 3.19 12.92
N GLY A 31 -8.81 2.90 14.21
CA GLY A 31 -9.87 3.26 15.15
C GLY A 31 -10.10 4.77 15.19
N THR A 32 -11.38 5.15 15.22
CA THR A 32 -11.78 6.55 15.41
C THR A 32 -11.96 6.81 16.90
N VAL A 33 -11.10 7.66 17.47
CA VAL A 33 -11.16 8.05 18.88
C VAL A 33 -11.67 9.48 19.03
N LYS A 34 -12.14 9.84 20.23
CA LYS A 34 -12.47 11.23 20.53
C LYS A 34 -11.19 12.09 20.46
N PRO A 35 -11.30 13.39 20.11
CA PRO A 35 -10.13 14.26 20.02
C PRO A 35 -9.29 14.31 21.31
N GLU A 36 -9.94 14.26 22.46
CA GLU A 36 -9.31 14.22 23.80
C GLU A 36 -8.45 12.96 24.05
N ASP A 37 -8.73 11.87 23.33
CA ASP A 37 -8.07 10.58 23.50
C ASP A 37 -7.03 10.29 22.39
N GLN A 38 -6.83 11.24 21.47
CA GLN A 38 -5.97 11.08 20.30
C GLN A 38 -4.50 10.86 20.67
N GLU A 39 -3.97 11.62 21.63
CA GLU A 39 -2.57 11.49 22.07
C GLU A 39 -2.29 10.11 22.66
N ARG A 40 -3.20 9.62 23.51
CA ARG A 40 -3.12 8.27 24.07
C ARG A 40 -3.25 7.19 23.00
N TYR A 41 -3.99 7.48 21.93
CA TYR A 41 -4.24 6.52 20.86
C TYR A 41 -3.04 6.40 19.95
N ASP A 42 -2.38 7.52 19.68
CA ASP A 42 -1.12 7.53 18.94
C ASP A 42 -0.02 6.80 19.73
N LEU A 43 0.04 6.96 21.06
CA LEU A 43 0.92 6.18 21.94
C LEU A 43 0.62 4.69 21.87
N PHE A 44 -0.64 4.29 21.99
CA PHE A 44 -1.06 2.90 21.85
C PHE A 44 -0.69 2.33 20.47
N LYS A 45 -0.95 3.07 19.39
CA LYS A 45 -0.55 2.67 18.03
C LYS A 45 0.95 2.46 17.92
N GLN A 46 1.76 3.35 18.47
CA GLN A 46 3.22 3.20 18.47
C GLN A 46 3.66 1.93 19.22
N GLN A 47 3.06 1.65 20.37
CA GLN A 47 3.36 0.45 21.15
C GLN A 47 2.93 -0.82 20.40
N VAL A 48 1.71 -0.84 19.87
CA VAL A 48 1.17 -1.95 19.07
C VAL A 48 2.06 -2.22 17.84
N ILE A 49 2.54 -1.18 17.16
CA ILE A 49 3.51 -1.34 16.05
C ILE A 49 4.85 -1.90 16.54
N LYS A 50 5.36 -1.39 17.67
CA LYS A 50 6.65 -1.81 18.24
C LYS A 50 6.67 -3.29 18.63
N TYR A 51 5.61 -3.77 19.26
CA TYR A 51 5.49 -5.15 19.75
C TYR A 51 4.85 -6.10 18.72
N ARG A 52 4.76 -5.68 17.46
CA ARG A 52 4.14 -6.49 16.41
C ARG A 52 4.87 -7.82 16.23
N GLY A 53 4.15 -8.92 16.49
CA GLY A 53 4.68 -10.28 16.34
C GLY A 53 5.56 -10.74 17.50
N SER A 54 5.64 -9.99 18.61
CA SER A 54 6.19 -10.50 19.87
C SER A 54 5.14 -11.29 20.65
N ASP A 55 5.61 -12.09 21.61
CA ASP A 55 4.75 -12.82 22.54
C ASP A 55 3.87 -11.87 23.37
N ASP A 56 4.31 -10.62 23.60
CA ASP A 56 3.54 -9.61 24.34
C ASP A 56 2.18 -9.30 23.68
N ILE A 57 2.10 -9.28 22.35
CA ILE A 57 0.80 -9.13 21.64
C ILE A 57 0.02 -10.45 21.64
N LEU A 58 0.70 -11.59 21.68
CA LEU A 58 0.06 -12.91 21.75
C LEU A 58 -0.58 -13.16 23.13
N GLU A 59 -0.09 -12.56 24.21
CA GLU A 59 -0.72 -12.66 25.54
C GLU A 59 -2.08 -11.93 25.61
N HIS A 60 -2.24 -10.86 24.83
CA HIS A 60 -3.52 -10.13 24.69
C HIS A 60 -4.45 -10.71 23.63
N ASP A 61 -4.04 -11.83 23.02
CA ASP A 61 -4.71 -12.47 21.92
C ASP A 61 -5.91 -13.32 22.39
N LYS A 62 -7.05 -12.64 22.57
CA LYS A 62 -8.33 -13.29 22.87
C LYS A 62 -9.02 -13.88 21.63
N ARG A 63 -8.27 -14.30 20.59
CA ARG A 63 -8.85 -14.83 19.35
C ARG A 63 -9.72 -16.06 19.61
N THR A 64 -11.00 -15.92 19.31
CA THR A 64 -11.98 -17.02 19.43
C THR A 64 -11.81 -18.05 18.31
N PRO A 65 -12.40 -19.26 18.42
CA PRO A 65 -12.43 -20.22 17.31
C PRO A 65 -13.00 -19.64 16.01
N GLN A 66 -13.94 -18.69 16.11
CA GLN A 66 -14.52 -17.99 14.97
C GLN A 66 -13.49 -17.06 14.28
N TRP A 67 -12.55 -16.52 15.05
CA TRP A 67 -11.45 -15.76 14.51
C TRP A 67 -10.52 -16.62 13.66
N TYR A 68 -10.06 -17.75 14.20
CA TYR A 68 -9.20 -18.68 13.45
C TYR A 68 -9.90 -19.25 12.20
N ARG A 69 -11.23 -19.32 12.19
CA ARG A 69 -12.00 -19.63 10.97
C ARG A 69 -11.91 -18.50 9.94
N THR A 70 -11.99 -17.26 10.38
CA THR A 70 -11.85 -16.07 9.52
C THR A 70 -10.43 -15.93 8.98
N ASP A 71 -9.39 -16.17 9.79
CA ASP A 71 -7.99 -16.27 9.33
C ASP A 71 -7.86 -17.30 8.23
N ARG A 72 -8.35 -18.54 8.44
CA ARG A 72 -8.31 -19.59 7.42
C ARG A 72 -9.04 -19.21 6.14
N LYS A 73 -10.17 -18.51 6.25
CA LYS A 73 -10.93 -17.99 5.10
C LYS A 73 -10.10 -16.97 4.32
N ILE A 74 -9.49 -16.00 5.00
CA ILE A 74 -8.64 -14.97 4.38
C ILE A 74 -7.41 -15.60 3.73
N VAL A 75 -6.71 -16.49 4.45
CA VAL A 75 -5.52 -17.22 3.95
C VAL A 75 -5.86 -18.02 2.68
N ARG A 76 -7.01 -18.69 2.65
CA ARG A 76 -7.47 -19.41 1.45
C ARG A 76 -7.56 -18.47 0.25
N TRP A 77 -8.20 -17.32 0.40
CA TRP A 77 -8.37 -16.36 -0.68
C TRP A 77 -7.08 -15.65 -1.06
N LEU A 78 -6.17 -15.41 -0.12
CA LEU A 78 -4.82 -14.93 -0.42
C LEU A 78 -4.04 -15.92 -1.28
N LYS A 79 -4.09 -17.22 -0.96
CA LYS A 79 -3.46 -18.26 -1.78
C LYS A 79 -4.07 -18.31 -3.19
N GLU A 80 -5.38 -18.18 -3.31
CA GLU A 80 -6.05 -18.13 -4.61
C GLU A 80 -5.72 -16.85 -5.39
N ALA A 81 -5.65 -15.70 -4.74
CA ALA A 81 -5.23 -14.44 -5.36
C ALA A 81 -3.78 -14.48 -5.82
N TRP A 82 -2.92 -15.18 -5.09
CA TRP A 82 -1.56 -15.47 -5.55
C TRP A 82 -1.59 -16.28 -6.85
N LYS A 83 -2.26 -17.43 -6.89
CA LYS A 83 -2.35 -18.27 -8.10
C LYS A 83 -2.98 -17.56 -9.30
N LYS A 84 -4.08 -16.83 -9.08
CA LYS A 84 -4.86 -16.15 -10.12
C LYS A 84 -4.38 -14.74 -10.44
N ASN A 85 -3.24 -14.35 -9.88
CA ASN A 85 -2.62 -13.05 -10.12
C ASN A 85 -3.54 -11.85 -9.79
N LYS A 86 -4.33 -11.97 -8.72
CA LYS A 86 -5.26 -10.93 -8.23
C LYS A 86 -4.64 -10.09 -7.11
N ASP A 87 -5.28 -8.97 -6.80
CA ASP A 87 -4.86 -8.01 -5.77
C ASP A 87 -5.58 -8.23 -4.43
N ILE A 88 -5.26 -7.39 -3.44
CA ILE A 88 -5.84 -7.47 -2.10
C ILE A 88 -7.33 -7.06 -2.09
N ARG A 89 -7.75 -6.18 -3.01
CA ARG A 89 -9.16 -5.80 -3.14
C ARG A 89 -10.01 -7.03 -3.50
N TRP A 90 -9.57 -7.80 -4.49
CA TRP A 90 -10.22 -9.05 -4.88
C TRP A 90 -10.32 -10.05 -3.71
N VAL A 91 -9.28 -10.14 -2.88
CA VAL A 91 -9.26 -11.01 -1.69
C VAL A 91 -10.36 -10.63 -0.71
N LYS A 92 -10.50 -9.33 -0.39
CA LYS A 92 -11.51 -8.84 0.56
C LYS A 92 -12.94 -9.11 0.08
N GLU A 93 -13.20 -8.87 -1.21
CA GLU A 93 -14.49 -9.15 -1.85
C GLU A 93 -14.87 -10.64 -1.76
N HIS A 94 -13.92 -11.55 -2.04
CA HIS A 94 -14.18 -13.01 -2.05
C HIS A 94 -14.19 -13.63 -0.65
N ALA A 95 -13.35 -13.12 0.24
CA ALA A 95 -13.39 -13.46 1.65
C ALA A 95 -14.66 -12.90 2.32
N LYS A 96 -15.41 -11.99 1.68
CA LYS A 96 -16.61 -11.36 2.25
C LYS A 96 -16.32 -10.82 3.66
N VAL A 97 -15.23 -10.09 3.79
CA VAL A 97 -14.80 -9.43 5.03
C VAL A 97 -14.73 -7.93 4.77
N SER A 98 -15.06 -7.12 5.77
CA SER A 98 -14.84 -5.68 5.71
C SER A 98 -13.34 -5.37 5.67
N GLU A 99 -12.99 -4.15 5.25
CA GLU A 99 -11.62 -3.62 5.33
C GLU A 99 -11.05 -3.79 6.74
N SER A 100 -11.80 -3.32 7.72
CA SER A 100 -11.44 -3.38 9.13
C SER A 100 -11.21 -4.79 9.66
N THR A 101 -12.06 -5.74 9.26
CA THR A 101 -11.89 -7.14 9.64
C THR A 101 -10.60 -7.67 9.00
N TYR A 102 -10.40 -7.38 7.71
CA TYR A 102 -9.19 -7.83 7.01
C TYR A 102 -7.92 -7.28 7.66
N ASP A 103 -7.88 -6.00 7.99
CA ASP A 103 -6.70 -5.34 8.57
C ASP A 103 -6.37 -5.85 9.97
N ARG A 104 -7.40 -6.08 10.81
CA ARG A 104 -7.17 -6.69 12.12
C ARG A 104 -6.57 -8.09 12.02
N HIS A 105 -7.06 -8.88 11.08
CA HIS A 105 -6.53 -10.21 10.81
C HIS A 105 -5.13 -10.16 10.16
N LEU A 106 -4.87 -9.16 9.33
CA LEU A 106 -3.54 -8.88 8.77
C LEU A 106 -2.52 -8.52 9.86
N PHE A 107 -2.98 -7.81 10.89
CA PHE A 107 -2.14 -7.40 12.01
C PHE A 107 -1.78 -8.58 12.92
N LEU A 108 -2.79 -9.38 13.33
CA LEU A 108 -2.65 -10.44 14.36
C LEU A 108 -2.31 -11.83 13.81
N SER A 109 -2.35 -12.04 12.49
CA SER A 109 -2.03 -13.34 11.88
C SER A 109 -0.80 -13.26 11.01
N GLU A 110 0.28 -13.91 11.44
CA GLU A 110 1.54 -14.01 10.68
C GLU A 110 1.31 -14.59 9.29
N ASN A 111 0.47 -15.63 9.18
CA ASN A 111 0.13 -16.25 7.90
C ASN A 111 -0.59 -15.30 6.94
N VAL A 112 -1.51 -14.48 7.45
CA VAL A 112 -2.21 -13.47 6.65
C VAL A 112 -1.22 -12.39 6.22
N SER A 113 -0.41 -11.88 7.15
CA SER A 113 0.63 -10.87 6.92
C SER A 113 1.65 -11.29 5.86
N ALA A 114 2.21 -12.50 5.99
CA ALA A 114 3.21 -13.02 5.06
C ALA A 114 2.66 -13.13 3.63
N LEU A 115 1.45 -13.67 3.46
CA LEU A 115 0.82 -13.81 2.14
C LEU A 115 0.38 -12.47 1.55
N HIS A 116 -0.14 -11.56 2.37
CA HIS A 116 -0.45 -10.20 1.94
C HIS A 116 0.80 -9.50 1.39
N ASN A 117 1.90 -9.55 2.15
CA ASN A 117 3.16 -8.91 1.77
C ASN A 117 3.73 -9.52 0.48
N LYS A 118 3.61 -10.83 0.27
CA LYS A 118 3.99 -11.47 -1.00
C LYS A 118 3.19 -10.93 -2.19
N ILE A 119 1.86 -10.84 -2.08
CA ILE A 119 1.02 -10.28 -3.14
C ILE A 119 1.34 -8.80 -3.38
N ARG A 120 1.52 -8.02 -2.31
CA ARG A 120 1.87 -6.60 -2.38
C ARG A 120 3.23 -6.39 -3.04
N ALA A 121 4.24 -7.17 -2.68
CA ALA A 121 5.56 -7.12 -3.30
C ALA A 121 5.48 -7.44 -4.79
N ARG A 122 4.78 -8.50 -5.19
CA ARG A 122 4.54 -8.81 -6.61
C ARG A 122 3.85 -7.66 -7.34
N ASN A 123 2.83 -7.05 -6.75
CA ASN A 123 2.12 -5.93 -7.38
C ASN A 123 2.97 -4.65 -7.44
N ARG A 124 3.87 -4.44 -6.47
CA ARG A 124 4.91 -3.39 -6.55
C ARG A 124 5.87 -3.67 -7.69
N HIS A 125 6.34 -4.91 -7.83
CA HIS A 125 7.18 -5.33 -8.95
C HIS A 125 6.49 -5.10 -10.29
N LYS A 126 5.19 -5.41 -10.44
CA LYS A 126 4.46 -5.05 -11.66
C LYS A 126 4.47 -3.55 -11.93
N LYS A 127 4.24 -2.71 -10.92
CA LYS A 127 4.32 -1.24 -11.06
C LYS A 127 5.72 -0.73 -11.41
N THR A 128 6.78 -1.40 -10.97
CA THR A 128 8.16 -1.05 -11.36
C THR A 128 8.59 -1.67 -12.69
N PHE A 129 7.97 -2.76 -13.14
CA PHE A 129 8.13 -3.30 -14.49
C PHE A 129 7.28 -2.55 -15.53
N ASP A 130 6.24 -1.83 -15.11
CA ASP A 130 5.59 -0.76 -15.88
C ASP A 130 6.42 0.55 -15.86
N LYS A 131 7.76 0.46 -15.77
CA LYS A 131 8.65 1.59 -16.09
C LYS A 131 8.53 1.82 -17.59
N LYS A 132 7.56 2.63 -17.98
CA LYS A 132 7.45 3.12 -19.35
C LYS A 132 8.67 3.98 -19.63
N VAL A 133 9.65 3.38 -20.29
CA VAL A 133 10.84 4.07 -20.77
C VAL A 133 10.35 5.28 -21.55
N THR A 134 10.72 6.45 -21.08
CA THR A 134 10.30 7.72 -21.66
C THR A 134 11.35 8.13 -22.66
N VAL A 135 10.94 8.27 -23.92
CA VAL A 135 11.82 8.74 -24.99
C VAL A 135 11.53 10.22 -25.20
N CYS A 136 12.58 11.04 -25.20
CA CYS A 136 12.52 12.43 -25.57
C CYS A 136 13.44 12.67 -26.77
N ILE A 137 12.89 13.27 -27.83
CA ILE A 137 13.64 13.69 -29.02
C ILE A 137 13.67 15.21 -29.03
N ASP A 138 14.87 15.77 -29.02
CA ASP A 138 15.08 17.20 -29.28
C ASP A 138 15.03 17.42 -30.79
N MET A 139 13.96 18.04 -31.29
CA MET A 139 13.73 18.28 -32.71
C MET A 139 14.69 19.30 -33.32
N GLN A 140 15.42 20.08 -32.52
CA GLN A 140 16.45 20.98 -33.04
C GLN A 140 17.77 20.27 -33.33
N THR A 141 18.17 19.34 -32.44
CA THR A 141 19.45 18.64 -32.53
C THR A 141 19.32 17.21 -33.06
N TYR A 142 18.09 16.72 -33.21
CA TYR A 142 17.73 15.33 -33.50
C TYR A 142 18.32 14.32 -32.49
N LYS A 143 18.72 14.80 -31.30
CA LYS A 143 19.27 13.94 -30.27
C LYS A 143 18.14 13.23 -29.52
N ARG A 144 18.31 11.92 -29.37
CA ARG A 144 17.41 11.04 -28.64
C ARG A 144 17.93 10.81 -27.23
N TYR A 145 17.02 10.86 -26.26
CA TYR A 145 17.26 10.58 -24.86
C TYR A 145 16.26 9.53 -24.39
N GLU A 146 16.72 8.52 -23.66
CA GLU A 146 15.88 7.49 -23.05
C GLU A 146 16.01 7.58 -21.53
N PHE A 147 14.87 7.62 -20.85
CA PHE A 147 14.79 7.74 -19.40
C PHE A 147 13.99 6.58 -18.81
N ASP A 148 14.44 6.08 -17.67
CA ASP A 148 13.76 5.04 -16.90
C ASP A 148 12.39 5.47 -16.36
N SER A 149 12.17 6.78 -16.22
CA SER A 149 10.90 7.35 -15.79
C SER A 149 10.67 8.75 -16.38
N ARG A 150 9.40 9.16 -16.40
CA ARG A 150 8.99 10.51 -16.83
C ARG A 150 9.54 11.60 -15.92
N THR A 151 9.65 11.32 -14.62
CA THR A 151 10.22 12.24 -13.65
C THR A 151 11.71 12.44 -13.88
N ASP A 152 12.45 11.40 -14.28
CA ASP A 152 13.87 11.53 -14.63
C ASP A 152 14.04 12.40 -15.90
N CYS A 153 13.11 12.28 -16.86
CA CYS A 153 13.07 13.15 -18.03
C CYS A 153 12.82 14.62 -17.64
N ASP A 154 11.83 14.88 -16.80
CA ASP A 154 11.53 16.24 -16.32
C ASP A 154 12.75 16.85 -15.60
N HIS A 155 13.41 16.09 -14.72
CA HIS A 155 14.62 16.55 -14.02
C HIS A 155 15.80 16.80 -14.95
N TYR A 156 16.02 15.96 -15.97
CA TYR A 156 17.14 16.14 -16.90
C TYR A 156 17.06 17.45 -17.70
N PHE A 157 15.84 17.89 -18.04
CA PHE A 157 15.61 19.13 -18.79
C PHE A 157 15.17 20.31 -17.91
N ASP A 158 15.25 20.17 -16.59
CA ASP A 158 14.80 21.16 -15.60
C ASP A 158 13.34 21.62 -15.81
N TRP A 159 12.45 20.71 -16.21
CA TRP A 159 11.02 20.98 -16.36
C TRP A 159 10.26 20.80 -15.04
N PRO A 160 9.10 21.46 -14.87
CA PRO A 160 8.20 21.17 -13.77
C PRO A 160 7.80 19.68 -13.74
N THR A 161 7.81 19.07 -12.55
CA THR A 161 7.41 17.67 -12.39
C THR A 161 6.01 17.41 -12.94
N GLY A 162 5.89 16.44 -13.85
CA GLY A 162 4.65 16.08 -14.53
C GLY A 162 4.56 16.58 -15.98
N THR A 163 5.50 17.40 -16.43
CA THR A 163 5.53 17.96 -17.80
C THR A 163 5.58 16.86 -18.86
N ALA A 164 6.47 15.88 -18.73
CA ALA A 164 6.56 14.75 -19.65
C ALA A 164 5.25 13.94 -19.70
N SER A 165 4.60 13.71 -18.55
CA SER A 165 3.30 13.03 -18.49
C SER A 165 2.20 13.81 -19.22
N GLN A 166 2.18 15.13 -19.07
CA GLN A 166 1.22 16.00 -19.75
C GLN A 166 1.46 16.01 -21.26
N MET A 167 2.71 16.05 -21.71
CA MET A 167 3.03 16.05 -23.13
C MET A 167 2.65 14.75 -23.83
N ILE A 168 2.95 13.61 -23.20
CA ILE A 168 2.55 12.29 -23.71
C ILE A 168 1.01 12.20 -23.82
N SER A 169 0.28 12.61 -22.78
CA SER A 169 -1.19 12.50 -22.78
C SER A 169 -1.86 13.45 -23.77
N THR A 170 -1.30 14.63 -24.00
CA THR A 170 -1.84 15.63 -24.93
C THR A 170 -1.31 15.49 -26.36
N LYS A 171 -0.31 14.63 -26.59
CA LYS A 171 0.43 14.49 -27.86
C LYS A 171 0.95 15.84 -28.38
N LYS A 172 1.34 16.73 -27.46
CA LYS A 172 1.89 18.06 -27.78
C LYS A 172 3.40 18.06 -27.57
N HIS A 173 4.07 19.03 -28.21
CA HIS A 173 5.49 19.29 -28.02
C HIS A 173 5.70 20.30 -26.90
N TYR A 174 6.76 20.10 -26.10
CA TYR A 174 7.19 21.12 -25.13
C TYR A 174 7.96 22.22 -25.84
N HIS A 175 7.46 23.45 -25.72
CA HIS A 175 7.93 24.64 -26.44
C HIS A 175 8.17 24.41 -27.95
N HIS A 176 7.42 23.51 -28.59
CA HIS A 176 7.63 23.09 -29.99
C HIS A 176 9.03 22.49 -30.30
N ARG A 177 9.82 22.17 -29.28
CA ARG A 177 11.19 21.64 -29.43
C ARG A 177 11.28 20.16 -29.09
N TYR A 178 10.62 19.73 -28.02
CA TYR A 178 10.78 18.36 -27.53
C TYR A 178 9.56 17.53 -27.84
N TRP A 179 9.80 16.37 -28.46
CA TRP A 179 8.78 15.37 -28.68
C TRP A 179 9.00 14.20 -27.72
N ILE A 180 7.98 13.89 -26.92
CA ILE A 180 8.06 12.94 -25.82
C ILE A 180 6.99 11.88 -26.02
N PHE A 181 7.37 10.62 -25.87
CA PHE A 181 6.45 9.48 -25.95
C PHE A 181 6.94 8.34 -25.05
N ASP A 182 6.01 7.44 -24.71
CA ASP A 182 6.37 6.18 -24.09
C ASP A 182 7.01 5.29 -25.17
N LYS A 183 8.11 4.59 -24.87
CA LYS A 183 8.78 3.66 -25.81
C LYS A 183 7.83 2.62 -26.39
N GLU A 184 6.85 2.16 -25.61
CA GLU A 184 5.79 1.25 -26.08
C GLU A 184 4.92 1.86 -27.19
N ASP A 185 4.68 3.17 -27.16
CA ASP A 185 3.88 3.85 -28.18
C ASP A 185 4.69 4.02 -29.48
N GLU A 186 6.01 4.21 -29.37
CA GLU A 186 6.92 4.18 -30.52
C GLU A 186 6.94 2.80 -31.20
N GLU A 187 7.08 1.73 -30.41
CA GLU A 187 7.14 0.35 -30.91
C GLU A 187 5.82 -0.03 -31.62
N LYS A 188 4.67 0.46 -31.13
CA LYS A 188 3.37 0.28 -31.78
C LYS A 188 3.22 1.06 -33.08
N VAL A 189 3.79 2.27 -33.17
CA VAL A 189 3.69 3.14 -34.36
C VAL A 189 4.68 2.71 -35.45
N HIS A 190 5.86 2.24 -35.07
CA HIS A 190 6.92 1.87 -36.01
C HIS A 190 7.04 0.37 -36.30
N GLY A 191 6.14 -0.47 -35.74
CA GLY A 191 5.96 -1.85 -36.15
C GLY A 191 7.26 -2.67 -36.14
N LYS A 192 7.81 -2.92 -34.95
CA LYS A 192 8.70 -4.08 -34.80
C LYS A 192 7.84 -5.33 -34.63
N VAL A 193 7.76 -6.12 -35.69
CA VAL A 193 7.52 -7.57 -35.66
C VAL A 193 8.67 -8.25 -34.92
#